data_AF-A0A9X4L503-F1
#
_entry.id   AF-A0A9X4L503-F1
#
_cell.length_a   1.000
_cell.length_b   1.000
_cell.length_c   1.000
_cell.angle_alpha   90.00
_cell.angle_beta   90.00
_cell.angle_gamma   90.00
#
_symmetry.space_group_name_H-M   'P 1'
#
loop_
_entity.id
_entity.type
_entity.pdbx_description
1 polymer ?
#
loop_
_entity_poly.entity_id
_entity_poly.type
_entity_poly.pdbx_seq_one_letter_code
_entity_poly.pdbx_strand_id
1 'polypeptide(L)' 'MSLKEMWHYLLNKKWESDDVWMLVFYIIIASIFVTPLLGVPIGVIAFLVLNEDVLEK' A
#
# COMPACT_ATOMS: atom_id res chain seq x y z
N MET A 1 -8.53 3.06 -11.27
CA MET A 1 -7.28 2.41 -11.73
C MET A 1 -7.48 0.90 -11.59
N SER A 2 -7.14 0.09 -12.59
CA SER A 2 -7.24 -1.37 -12.45
C SER A 2 -6.19 -1.89 -11.46
N LEU A 3 -6.41 -3.06 -10.83
CA LEU A 3 -5.41 -3.67 -9.93
C LEU A 3 -4.04 -3.81 -10.60
N LYS A 4 -4.03 -4.11 -11.91
CA LYS A 4 -2.82 -4.24 -12.70
C LYS A 4 -2.10 -2.90 -12.90
N GLU A 5 -2.85 -1.83 -13.17
CA GLU A 5 -2.30 -0.48 -13.28
C GLU A 5 -1.77 0.04 -11.94
N MET A 6 -2.48 -0.22 -10.84
CA MET A 6 -2.03 0.12 -9.49
C MET A 6 -0.72 -0.60 -9.16
N TRP A 7 -0.63 -1.89 -9.48
CA TRP A 7 0.58 -2.66 -9.27
C TRP A 7 1.75 -2.13 -10.12
N HIS A 8 1.50 -1.82 -11.38
CA HIS A 8 2.51 -1.22 -12.26
C HIS A 8 2.98 0.14 -11.76
N TYR A 9 2.08 0.98 -11.25
CA TYR A 9 2.42 2.26 -10.63
C TYR A 9 3.27 2.07 -9.38
N LEU A 10 2.83 1.20 -8.45
CA LEU A 10 3.55 0.91 -7.21
C LEU A 10 4.96 0.37 -7.48
N LEU A 11 5.14 -0.49 -8.49
CA LEU A 11 6.46 -1.04 -8.82
C LEU A 11 7.43 -0.03 -9.45
N ASN A 12 6.91 0.97 -10.16
CA ASN A 12 7.73 1.96 -10.87
C ASN A 12 7.93 3.26 -10.08
N LYS A 13 7.23 3.42 -8.95
CA LYS A 13 7.40 4.56 -8.06
C LYS A 13 8.79 4.52 -7.42
N LYS A 14 9.44 5.68 -7.31
CA LYS A 14 10.67 5.83 -6.52
C LYS A 14 10.30 5.97 -5.05
N TRP A 15 10.37 4.86 -4.33
CA TRP A 15 10.01 4.83 -2.91
C TRP A 15 11.11 5.42 -2.03
N GLU A 16 10.73 6.29 -1.09
CA GLU A 16 11.55 6.57 0.08
C GLU A 16 11.41 5.42 1.07
N SER A 17 12.43 5.16 1.89
CA SER A 17 12.41 4.03 2.83
C SER A 17 11.25 4.15 3.84
N ASP A 18 10.92 5.36 4.26
CA ASP A 18 9.81 5.62 5.19
C ASP A 18 8.44 5.26 4.57
N ASP A 19 8.27 5.50 3.26
CA ASP A 19 7.04 5.15 2.54
C ASP A 19 6.84 3.62 2.50
N VAL A 20 7.92 2.86 2.29
CA VAL A 20 7.89 1.39 2.28
C VAL A 20 7.56 0.86 3.67
N TRP A 21 8.18 1.41 4.71
CA TRP A 21 7.88 1.03 6.09
C TRP A 21 6.43 1.30 6.46
N MET A 22 5.90 2.45 6.04
CA MET A 22 4.50 2.78 6.24
C MET A 22 3.60 1.79 5.50
N LEU A 23 3.84 1.50 4.22
CA LEU A 23 3.06 0.50 3.48
C LEU A 23 3.03 -0.88 4.19
N VAL A 24 4.19 -1.36 4.64
CA VAL A 24 4.30 -2.62 5.38
C VAL A 24 3.51 -2.57 6.69
N PHE A 25 3.56 -1.45 7.41
CA PHE A 25 2.80 -1.25 8.64
C PHE A 25 1.27 -1.34 8.40
N TYR A 26 0.77 -0.70 7.35
CA TYR A 26 -0.65 -0.79 6.96
C TYR A 26 -1.06 -2.23 6.60
N ILE A 27 -0.20 -2.98 5.90
CA ILE A 27 -0.44 -4.40 5.58
C ILE A 27 -0.51 -5.25 6.85
N ILE A 28 0.40 -5.03 7.81
CA ILE A 28 0.42 -5.77 9.08
C ILE A 28 -0.86 -5.49 9.87
N ILE A 29 -1.23 -4.21 10.04
CA ILE A 29 -2.46 -3.85 10.76
C ILE A 29 -3.69 -4.46 10.09
N ALA A 30 -3.83 -4.31 8.77
CA ALA A 30 -4.95 -4.90 8.06
C ALA A 30 -5.01 -6.42 8.26
N SER A 31 -3.86 -7.11 8.19
CA SER A 31 -3.75 -8.56 8.38
C SER A 31 -4.00 -9.03 9.82
N ILE A 32 -4.10 -8.13 10.80
CA ILE A 32 -4.54 -8.48 12.16
C ILE A 32 -6.07 -8.57 12.21
N PHE A 33 -6.76 -7.65 11.52
CA PHE A 33 -8.23 -7.60 11.50
C PHE A 33 -8.86 -8.55 10.48
N VAL A 34 -8.13 -8.88 9.41
CA VAL A 34 -8.55 -9.82 8.37
C VAL A 34 -7.53 -10.93 8.17
N THR A 35 -7.82 -11.92 7.33
CA THR A 35 -6.82 -12.94 6.98
C THR A 35 -5.64 -12.31 6.23
N PRO A 36 -4.39 -12.79 6.38
CA PRO A 36 -3.23 -12.22 5.68
C PRO A 36 -3.41 -12.13 4.16
N LEU A 37 -4.12 -13.09 3.57
CA LEU A 37 -4.46 -13.10 2.14
C LEU A 37 -5.27 -11.86 1.71
N LEU A 38 -6.18 -11.39 2.58
CA LEU A 38 -6.95 -10.16 2.36
C LEU A 38 -6.29 -8.93 2.96
N GLY A 39 -5.45 -9.09 3.99
CA GLY A 39 -4.76 -8.01 4.67
C GLY A 39 -3.72 -7.33 3.79
N VAL A 40 -3.04 -8.07 2.92
CA VAL A 40 -2.14 -7.49 1.91
C VAL A 40 -2.88 -6.53 0.96
N PRO A 41 -3.92 -6.95 0.21
CA PRO A 41 -4.61 -6.03 -0.69
C PRO A 41 -5.31 -4.89 0.06
N ILE A 42 -5.93 -5.16 1.23
CA ILE A 42 -6.60 -4.13 2.02
C ILE A 42 -5.61 -3.11 2.57
N GLY A 43 -4.45 -3.56 3.07
CA GLY A 43 -3.39 -2.69 3.57
C GLY A 43 -2.80 -1.79 2.49
N VAL A 44 -2.58 -2.33 1.29
CA VAL A 44 -2.14 -1.54 0.13
C VAL A 44 -3.17 -0.46 -0.23
N ILE A 45 -4.47 -0.81 -0.26
CA ILE A 45 -5.54 0.16 -0.53
C ILE A 45 -5.59 1.23 0.55
N ALA A 46 -5.53 0.84 1.82
CA ALA A 46 -5.55 1.77 2.95
C ALA A 46 -4.35 2.74 2.91
N PHE A 47 -3.15 2.23 2.60
CA PHE A 47 -1.97 3.06 2.41
C PHE A 47 -2.19 4.09 1.30
N LEU A 48 -2.70 3.68 0.14
CA LEU A 48 -2.95 4.56 -1.00
C LEU A 48 -3.99 5.65 -0.70
N VAL A 49 -5.09 5.31 -0.02
CA VAL A 49 -6.18 6.26 0.28
C VAL A 49 -5.80 7.23 1.40
N LEU A 50 -5.04 6.78 2.39
CA LEU A 50 -4.74 7.57 3.59
C LEU A 50 -3.42 8.35 3.49
N ASN A 51 -2.63 8.10 2.45
CA ASN A 51 -1.35 8.76 2.21
C ASN A 51 -1.26 9.25 0.76
N GLU A 52 -2.30 9.93 0.27
CA GLU A 52 -2.32 10.50 -1.09
C GLU A 52 -1.12 11.42 -1.33
N ASP A 53 -0.68 12.18 -0.32
CA ASP A 53 0.49 13.06 -0.38
C ASP A 53 1.79 12.30 -0.73
N VAL A 54 1.90 11.05 -0.28
CA VAL A 54 3.03 10.18 -0.59
C VAL A 54 3.01 9.80 -2.07
N LEU A 55 1.84 9.72 -2.71
CA LEU A 55 1.67 9.38 -4.13
C LEU A 55 1.96 10.55 -5.08
N GLU A 56 1.88 11.78 -4.59
CA GLU A 56 2.17 13.00 -5.36
C GLU A 56 3.66 13.37 -5.40
N LYS A 57 4.48 12.75 -4.54
CA LYS A 57 5.96 12.80 -4.58
C LYS A 57 6.55 11.89 -5.66
#